data_AF-U9SUR6-F1
#
_entry.id   AF-U9SUR6-F1
#
_cell.length_a   1.000
_cell.length_b   1.000
_cell.length_c   1.000
_cell.angle_alpha   90.00
_cell.angle_beta   90.00
_cell.angle_gamma   90.00
#
_symmetry.space_group_name_H-M   'P 1'
#
loop_
_entity.id
_entity.type
_entity.pdbx_description
1 polymer ?
#
loop_
_entity_poly.entity_id
_entity_poly.type
_entity_poly.pdbx_seq_one_letter_code
_entity_poly.pdbx_strand_id
1 'polypeptide(L)'
;MHSYNSLEKADTRWKIQVLEYYKLECEREFKMDEVERKYPYDYFMQGLFHQDIENFYTEREIETAKKQVEIESYMLRNGILHGQEKEIVNYNIQKIAENVVPWWEETDTWKLSELLEKNNLFI
;
A
#
# COMPACT_ATOMS: atom_id res chain seq x y z
N MET A 1 10.29 -31.00 -1.72
CA MET A 1 11.26 -30.01 -2.23
C MET A 1 10.53 -28.80 -2.85
N HIS A 2 9.54 -28.23 -2.14
CA HIS A 2 8.66 -27.18 -2.68
C HIS A 2 8.62 -25.88 -1.85
N SER A 3 9.13 -25.85 -0.61
CA SER A 3 8.97 -24.67 0.27
C SER A 3 10.01 -23.56 0.07
N TYR A 4 11.16 -23.83 -0.59
CA TYR A 4 12.18 -22.80 -0.83
C TYR A 4 11.80 -21.81 -1.93
N ASN A 5 11.05 -22.28 -2.94
CA ASN A 5 10.70 -21.51 -4.13
C ASN A 5 9.61 -20.46 -3.89
N SER A 6 8.85 -20.59 -2.80
CA SER A 6 7.67 -19.78 -2.51
C SER A 6 7.98 -18.65 -1.51
N LEU A 7 8.89 -18.89 -0.54
CA LEU A 7 9.48 -17.84 0.30
C LEU A 7 10.28 -16.81 -0.51
N GLU A 8 11.10 -17.27 -1.46
CA GLU A 8 11.88 -16.39 -2.33
C GLU A 8 10.98 -15.53 -3.24
N LYS A 9 9.83 -16.09 -3.67
CA LYS A 9 8.81 -15.34 -4.44
C LYS A 9 8.09 -14.29 -3.59
N ALA A 10 7.77 -14.60 -2.34
CA ALA A 10 7.18 -13.65 -1.42
C ALA A 10 8.14 -12.48 -1.15
N ASP A 11 9.41 -12.78 -0.82
CA ASP A 11 10.45 -11.77 -0.60
C ASP A 11 10.69 -10.88 -1.85
N THR A 12 10.75 -11.50 -3.04
CA THR A 12 10.88 -10.76 -4.30
C THR A 12 9.70 -9.83 -4.55
N ARG A 13 8.47 -10.28 -4.25
CA ARG A 13 7.26 -9.45 -4.39
C ARG A 13 7.31 -8.24 -3.45
N TRP A 14 7.74 -8.43 -2.20
CA TRP A 14 7.91 -7.33 -1.25
C TRP A 14 8.95 -6.32 -1.71
N LYS A 15 10.08 -6.79 -2.23
CA LYS A 15 11.11 -5.91 -2.81
C LYS A 15 10.57 -5.10 -3.98
N ILE A 16 9.79 -5.71 -4.89
CA ILE A 16 9.16 -4.98 -6.00
C ILE A 16 8.24 -3.88 -5.48
N GLN A 17 7.44 -4.17 -4.46
CA GLN A 17 6.51 -3.19 -3.89
C GLN A 17 7.21 -2.04 -3.21
N VAL A 18 8.23 -2.32 -2.41
CA VAL A 18 9.05 -1.26 -1.79
C VAL A 18 9.65 -0.35 -2.85
N LEU A 19 10.12 -0.91 -3.98
CA LEU A 19 10.63 -0.13 -5.09
C LEU A 19 9.54 0.69 -5.81
N GLU A 20 8.33 0.15 -5.95
CA GLU A 20 7.18 0.87 -6.51
C GLU A 20 6.76 2.05 -5.64
N TYR A 21 6.69 1.87 -4.31
CA TYR A 21 6.42 2.96 -3.36
C TYR A 21 7.52 4.04 -3.42
N TYR A 22 8.79 3.63 -3.41
CA TYR A 22 9.91 4.57 -3.53
C TYR A 22 9.82 5.38 -4.84
N LYS A 23 9.45 4.74 -5.94
CA LYS A 23 9.25 5.42 -7.22
C LYS A 23 8.10 6.44 -7.15
N LEU A 24 6.98 6.10 -6.51
CA LEU A 24 5.86 7.02 -6.30
C LEU A 24 6.27 8.25 -5.51
N GLU A 25 7.07 8.06 -4.45
CA GLU A 25 7.59 9.14 -3.63
C GLU A 25 8.51 10.08 -4.43
N CYS A 26 9.45 9.53 -5.22
CA CYS A 26 10.27 10.35 -6.12
C CYS A 26 9.45 11.11 -7.16
N GLU A 27 8.40 10.50 -7.72
CA GLU A 27 7.50 11.16 -8.67
C GLU A 27 6.73 12.31 -8.01
N ARG A 28 6.26 12.13 -6.77
CA ARG A 28 5.58 13.14 -5.96
C ARG A 28 6.50 14.34 -5.69
N GLU A 29 7.70 14.10 -5.17
CA GLU A 29 8.69 15.15 -4.91
C GLU A 29 9.02 15.96 -6.17
N PHE A 30 9.25 15.27 -7.29
CA PHE A 30 9.51 15.93 -8.57
C PHE A 30 8.35 16.85 -9.00
N LYS A 31 7.10 16.45 -8.73
CA LYS A 31 5.92 17.26 -9.06
C LYS A 31 5.80 18.49 -8.16
N MET A 32 6.14 18.37 -6.88
CA MET A 32 6.21 19.51 -5.97
C MET A 32 7.27 20.51 -6.44
N ASP A 33 8.47 20.04 -6.75
CA ASP A 33 9.56 20.88 -7.28
C ASP A 33 9.16 21.61 -8.58
N GLU A 34 8.42 20.94 -9.47
CA GLU A 34 7.91 21.53 -10.71
C GLU A 34 6.95 22.71 -10.43
N VAL A 35 6.08 22.56 -9.44
CA VAL A 35 5.16 23.63 -8.99
C VAL A 35 5.92 24.80 -8.40
N GLU A 36 6.87 24.54 -7.49
CA GLU A 36 7.67 25.60 -6.85
C GLU A 36 8.48 26.38 -7.89
N ARG A 37 9.07 25.72 -8.89
CA ARG A 37 9.80 26.39 -9.97
C ARG A 37 8.89 27.22 -10.88
N LYS A 38 7.65 26.78 -11.11
CA LYS A 38 6.67 27.48 -11.94
C LYS A 38 6.08 28.69 -11.23
N TYR A 39 5.95 28.62 -9.91
CA TYR A 39 5.32 29.63 -9.05
C TYR A 39 6.26 30.09 -7.91
N PRO A 40 7.46 30.61 -8.19
CA PRO A 40 8.54 30.75 -7.19
C PRO A 40 8.24 31.65 -5.99
N TYR A 41 7.23 32.52 -6.07
CA TYR A 41 6.81 33.41 -4.97
C TYR A 41 5.30 33.45 -4.77
N ASP A 42 4.56 32.62 -5.50
CA ASP A 42 3.10 32.56 -5.39
C ASP A 42 2.72 31.37 -4.50
N TYR A 43 2.88 31.58 -3.19
CA TYR A 43 2.61 30.57 -2.16
C TYR A 43 1.16 30.09 -2.15
N PHE A 44 0.23 30.92 -2.63
CA PHE A 44 -1.17 30.52 -2.77
C PHE A 44 -1.31 29.46 -3.87
N MET A 45 -0.74 29.71 -5.04
CA MET A 45 -0.75 28.73 -6.15
C MET A 45 0.08 27.48 -5.81
N GLN A 46 1.23 27.63 -5.14
CA GLN A 46 2.00 26.48 -4.65
C GLN A 46 1.16 25.63 -3.71
N GLY A 47 0.54 26.22 -2.68
CA GLY A 47 -0.27 25.50 -1.70
C GLY A 47 -1.44 24.74 -2.33
N LEU A 48 -2.16 25.36 -3.27
CA LEU A 48 -3.27 24.72 -3.98
C LEU A 48 -2.80 23.47 -4.74
N PHE A 49 -1.75 23.60 -5.54
CA PHE A 49 -1.26 22.47 -6.34
C PHE A 49 -0.52 21.43 -5.49
N HIS A 50 0.16 21.82 -4.43
CA HIS A 50 0.76 20.86 -3.49
C HIS A 50 -0.32 19.98 -2.87
N GLN A 51 -1.45 20.57 -2.45
CA GLN A 51 -2.57 19.80 -1.92
C GLN A 51 -3.14 18.83 -2.97
N ASP A 52 -3.32 19.27 -4.21
CA ASP A 52 -3.80 18.39 -5.29
C ASP A 52 -2.82 17.24 -5.58
N ILE A 53 -1.51 17.51 -5.54
CA ILE A 53 -0.46 16.50 -5.72
C ILE A 53 -0.49 15.51 -4.54
N GLU A 54 -0.51 15.98 -3.29
CA GLU A 54 -0.59 15.11 -2.11
C GLU A 54 -1.81 14.20 -2.17
N ASN A 55 -2.99 14.76 -2.47
CA ASN A 55 -4.22 13.99 -2.58
C ASN A 55 -4.09 12.90 -3.67
N PHE A 56 -3.61 13.25 -4.85
CA PHE A 56 -3.45 12.32 -5.97
C PHE A 56 -2.51 11.15 -5.63
N TYR A 57 -1.35 11.43 -5.02
CA TYR A 57 -0.40 10.38 -4.67
C TYR A 57 -0.87 9.55 -3.48
N THR A 58 -1.56 10.16 -2.51
CA THR A 58 -2.20 9.45 -1.40
C THR A 58 -3.27 8.47 -1.91
N GLU A 59 -4.13 8.90 -2.83
CA GLU A 59 -5.14 8.03 -3.45
C GLU A 59 -4.49 6.83 -4.19
N ARG A 60 -3.39 7.07 -4.93
CA ARG A 60 -2.64 6.00 -5.61
C ARG A 60 -1.98 5.02 -4.65
N GLU A 61 -1.43 5.51 -3.54
CA GLU A 61 -0.86 4.66 -2.49
C GLU A 61 -1.95 3.77 -1.87
N ILE A 62 -3.12 4.33 -1.57
CA ILE A 62 -4.28 3.59 -1.07
C ILE A 62 -4.75 2.53 -2.07
N GLU A 63 -4.86 2.85 -3.35
CA GLU A 63 -5.29 1.90 -4.38
C GLU A 63 -4.30 0.73 -4.50
N THR A 64 -3.00 1.03 -4.48
CA THR A 64 -1.92 0.03 -4.51
C THR A 64 -1.98 -0.89 -3.28
N ALA A 65 -2.16 -0.31 -2.09
CA ALA A 65 -2.32 -1.05 -0.85
C ALA A 65 -3.56 -1.98 -0.87
N LYS A 66 -4.71 -1.49 -1.36
CA LYS A 66 -5.94 -2.30 -1.50
C LYS A 66 -5.74 -3.50 -2.42
N LYS A 67 -5.14 -3.29 -3.59
CA LYS A 67 -4.82 -4.37 -4.54
C LYS A 67 -3.91 -5.42 -3.91
N GLN A 68 -2.93 -4.99 -3.12
CA GLN A 68 -2.03 -5.91 -2.43
C GLN A 68 -2.78 -6.78 -1.41
N VAL A 69 -3.59 -6.16 -0.56
CA VAL A 69 -4.40 -6.88 0.43
C VAL A 69 -5.36 -7.87 -0.24
N GLU A 70 -5.95 -7.50 -1.38
CA GLU A 70 -6.82 -8.38 -2.16
C GLU A 70 -6.08 -9.63 -2.65
N ILE A 71 -4.91 -9.45 -3.29
CA ILE A 71 -4.10 -10.56 -3.80
C ILE A 71 -3.63 -11.46 -2.66
N GLU A 72 -3.13 -10.88 -1.58
CA GLU A 72 -2.62 -11.62 -0.41
C GLU A 72 -3.74 -12.37 0.30
N SER A 73 -4.91 -11.74 0.48
CA SER A 73 -6.11 -12.41 1.02
C SER A 73 -6.56 -13.57 0.15
N TYR A 74 -6.53 -13.40 -1.18
CA TYR A 74 -6.85 -14.49 -2.11
C TYR A 74 -5.89 -15.67 -1.96
N MET A 75 -4.58 -15.41 -1.80
CA MET A 75 -3.58 -16.45 -1.59
C MET A 75 -3.79 -17.21 -0.27
N LEU A 76 -4.17 -16.50 0.80
CA LEU A 76 -4.51 -17.10 2.09
C LEU A 76 -5.74 -18.00 1.99
N ARG A 77 -6.83 -17.51 1.40
CA ARG A 77 -8.12 -18.22 1.32
C ARG A 77 -8.04 -19.49 0.48
N ASN A 78 -7.27 -19.46 -0.61
CA ASN A 78 -7.13 -20.62 -1.49
C ASN A 78 -6.08 -21.63 -1.01
N GLY A 79 -5.49 -21.43 0.17
CA GLY A 79 -4.49 -22.33 0.73
C GLY A 79 -3.21 -22.41 -0.11
N ILE A 80 -2.88 -21.35 -0.86
CA ILE A 80 -1.68 -21.29 -1.70
C ILE A 80 -0.41 -21.19 -0.83
N LEU A 81 -0.54 -20.61 0.37
CA LEU A 81 0.56 -20.34 1.29
C LEU A 81 0.62 -21.37 2.42
N HIS A 82 1.84 -21.75 2.84
CA HIS A 82 2.06 -22.73 3.90
C HIS A 82 3.10 -22.28 4.93
N GLY A 83 2.93 -22.69 6.19
CA GLY A 83 3.88 -22.41 7.26
C GLY A 83 4.18 -20.92 7.41
N GLN A 84 5.47 -20.57 7.39
CA GLN A 84 5.97 -19.20 7.57
C GLN A 84 5.45 -18.20 6.52
N GLU A 85 5.12 -18.66 5.32
CA GLU A 85 4.59 -17.78 4.26
C GLU A 85 3.23 -17.20 4.65
N LYS A 86 2.41 -18.01 5.34
CA LYS A 86 1.12 -17.58 5.85
C LYS A 86 1.29 -16.51 6.93
N GLU A 87 2.26 -16.70 7.82
CA GLU A 87 2.57 -15.74 8.89
C GLU A 87 3.06 -14.40 8.34
N ILE A 88 3.96 -14.44 7.34
CA ILE A 88 4.47 -13.23 6.68
C ILE A 88 3.33 -12.47 6.01
N VAL A 89 2.51 -13.16 5.20
CA VAL A 89 1.40 -12.50 4.48
C VAL A 89 0.34 -11.96 5.45
N ASN A 90 0.05 -12.66 6.54
CA ASN A 90 -0.81 -12.15 7.61
C ASN A 90 -0.25 -10.87 8.23
N TYR A 91 1.05 -10.88 8.59
CA TYR A 91 1.73 -9.71 9.15
C TYR A 91 1.70 -8.52 8.20
N ASN A 92 1.86 -8.77 6.91
CA ASN A 92 1.85 -7.71 5.90
C ASN A 92 0.47 -7.07 5.71
N ILE A 93 -0.59 -7.88 5.61
CA ILE A 93 -1.96 -7.36 5.56
C ILE A 93 -2.23 -6.50 6.79
N GLN A 94 -1.80 -6.97 7.97
CA GLN A 94 -1.91 -6.20 9.21
C GLN A 94 -1.10 -4.90 9.17
N LYS A 95 0.13 -4.91 8.65
CA LYS A 95 0.94 -3.69 8.53
C LYS A 95 0.38 -2.69 7.54
N ILE A 96 -0.18 -3.16 6.43
CA ILE A 96 -0.90 -2.31 5.48
C ILE A 96 -2.14 -1.71 6.16
N ALA A 97 -2.89 -2.51 6.91
CA ALA A 97 -3.99 -2.00 7.71
C ALA A 97 -3.53 -0.90 8.67
N GLU A 98 -2.52 -1.17 9.50
CA GLU A 98 -2.02 -0.22 10.51
C GLU A 98 -1.46 1.07 9.90
N ASN A 99 -0.71 0.98 8.79
CA ASN A 99 -0.05 2.14 8.19
C ASN A 99 -0.97 2.98 7.31
N VAL A 100 -1.98 2.37 6.69
CA VAL A 100 -2.89 3.07 5.77
C VAL A 100 -4.11 3.66 6.50
N VAL A 101 -4.32 3.27 7.77
CA VAL A 101 -5.44 3.71 8.63
C VAL A 101 -5.55 5.22 8.93
N PRO A 102 -4.55 6.12 8.80
CA PRO A 102 -4.83 7.54 9.07
C PRO A 102 -5.72 8.21 8.00
N TRP A 103 -5.91 7.62 6.82
CA TRP A 103 -6.52 8.29 5.65
C TRP A 103 -7.64 7.49 4.96
N TRP A 104 -8.05 6.33 5.50
CA TRP A 104 -9.17 5.56 4.95
C TRP A 104 -10.50 6.22 5.31
N GLU A 105 -11.31 6.52 4.29
CA GLU A 105 -12.72 6.82 4.53
C GLU A 105 -13.40 5.63 5.25
N GLU A 106 -14.43 5.90 6.07
CA GLU A 106 -15.17 4.87 6.85
C GLU A 106 -15.58 3.64 6.02
N THR A 107 -15.88 3.85 4.73
CA THR A 107 -16.25 2.82 3.76
C THR A 107 -15.16 1.81 3.49
N ASP A 108 -13.91 2.24 3.54
CA ASP A 108 -12.77 1.37 3.33
C ASP A 108 -12.46 0.60 4.62
N THR A 109 -12.55 1.25 5.79
CA THR A 109 -12.34 0.60 7.10
C THR A 109 -13.25 -0.62 7.29
N TRP A 110 -14.51 -0.51 6.85
CA TRP A 110 -15.46 -1.63 6.86
C TRP A 110 -15.04 -2.80 5.96
N LYS A 111 -14.55 -2.54 4.74
CA LYS A 111 -14.05 -3.59 3.83
C LYS A 111 -12.82 -4.28 4.40
N LEU A 112 -11.96 -3.54 5.10
CA LEU A 112 -10.80 -4.11 5.77
C LEU A 112 -11.21 -5.03 6.92
N SER A 113 -12.14 -4.58 7.76
CA SER A 113 -12.71 -5.39 8.84
C SER A 113 -13.35 -6.66 8.29
N GLU A 114 -14.14 -6.56 7.22
CA GLU A 114 -14.73 -7.74 6.57
C GLU A 114 -13.67 -8.70 6.00
N LEU A 115 -12.57 -8.17 5.45
CA LEU A 115 -11.43 -8.96 4.97
C LEU A 115 -10.71 -9.65 6.12
N LEU A 116 -10.43 -8.95 7.22
CA LEU A 116 -9.79 -9.48 8.42
C LEU A 116 -10.68 -10.54 9.11
N GLU A 117 -11.99 -10.31 9.18
CA GLU A 117 -12.96 -11.23 9.81
C GLU A 117 -13.03 -12.53 9.00
N LYS A 118 -13.19 -12.41 7.68
CA LYS A 118 -13.23 -13.57 6.76
C LYS A 118 -11.94 -14.38 6.74
N ASN A 119 -10.81 -13.79 7.14
CA ASN A 119 -9.52 -14.46 7.19
C ASN A 119 -9.14 -14.97 8.60
N ASN A 120 -10.04 -14.84 9.59
CA ASN A 120 -9.77 -15.15 11.01
C ASN A 120 -8.51 -14.44 11.54
N LEU A 121 -8.31 -13.18 11.14
CA LEU A 121 -7.13 -12.37 11.50
C LEU A 121 -7.36 -11.48 12.73
N PHE A 122 -8.51 -11.61 13.41
CA PHE A 122 -8.73 -10.97 14.69
C PHE A 122 -8.06 -11.79 15.80
N ILE A 123 -7.12 -11.17 16.52
CA ILE A 123 -6.56 -11.66 17.79
C ILE A 123 -7.46 -11.19 18.93
#